data_AF-A0A0F8ZNW3-F1
#
_entry.id   AF-A0A0F8ZNW3-F1
#
_cell.length_a   1.000
_cell.length_b   1.000
_cell.length_c   1.000
_cell.angle_alpha   90.00
_cell.angle_beta   90.00
_cell.angle_gamma   90.00
#
_symmetry.space_group_name_H-M   'P 1'
#
loop_
_entity.id
_entity.type
_entity.pdbx_description
1 polymer ?
#
loop_
_entity_poly.entity_id
_entity_poly.type
_entity_poly.pdbx_seq_one_letter_code
_entity_poly.pdbx_strand_id
1 'polypeptide(L)'
;VALGAIIILFTNSAYAMQSMDENTGLVGKIERQNADGSLKMIAAAYYVDADDPVGAQVPPGGVNDGVGKFLTTITTGPGPFICTTSLMADSPNVPLALIAAHCVTDDFGVFNLDTATVTFEGAAGDQVIGVKEAWTQIHPAWDGGFLCGDDIAIIELESFPTPDIDSYFIDRTIGDIGLMPEQVGFGASGVGITGDLLPPGIKRANSNTYGATSDPLDALMTGFFGLPACGVHTPTTRLVSDFDNGNVLNDANAFWGVGPPDAVGKGLDEGLSAGGDSGGPHFNDIKEIVGVTSYGITLIATVCPSAPGVVTDVTCALDSSFGEWAVDTRVASYAGFVDTAITTAEDFKQAVGGEMLPVDSTS
;
A
#
# COMPACT_ATOMS: atom_id res chain seq x y z
N VAL A 1 -37.73 -12.26 20.53
CA VAL A 1 -36.58 -11.96 19.66
C VAL A 1 -35.63 -13.13 19.80
N ALA A 2 -35.71 -14.08 18.89
CA ALA A 2 -35.02 -15.37 19.01
C ALA A 2 -33.60 -15.23 18.45
N LEU A 3 -32.59 -15.50 19.29
CA LEU A 3 -31.22 -15.74 18.84
C LEU A 3 -31.23 -17.00 17.98
N GLY A 4 -31.09 -16.84 16.67
CA GLY A 4 -30.90 -17.93 15.73
C GLY A 4 -29.50 -18.51 15.89
N ALA A 5 -29.42 -19.81 16.13
CA ALA A 5 -28.18 -20.54 16.24
C ALA A 5 -27.39 -20.46 14.93
N ILE A 6 -26.13 -20.05 15.04
CA ILE A 6 -25.12 -20.05 13.99
C ILE A 6 -24.74 -21.51 13.70
N ILE A 7 -25.13 -22.02 12.52
CA ILE A 7 -24.62 -23.29 11.99
C ILE A 7 -23.49 -22.94 11.02
N ILE A 8 -22.25 -23.06 11.48
CA ILE A 8 -21.07 -22.97 10.62
C ILE A 8 -20.84 -24.35 10.01
N LEU A 9 -21.18 -24.49 8.73
CA LEU A 9 -20.73 -25.62 7.93
C LEU A 9 -19.28 -25.36 7.52
N PHE A 10 -18.33 -26.02 8.18
CA PHE A 10 -16.95 -26.08 7.71
C PHE A 10 -16.89 -26.93 6.44
N THR A 11 -16.89 -26.28 5.29
CA THR A 11 -16.23 -26.84 4.10
C THR A 11 -14.86 -26.22 4.03
N ASN A 12 -13.81 -27.04 4.06
CA ASN A 12 -12.44 -26.63 3.75
C ASN A 12 -12.40 -26.08 2.31
N SER A 13 -12.66 -24.78 2.14
CA SER A 13 -12.58 -24.11 0.85
C SER A 13 -11.22 -23.44 0.73
N ALA A 14 -10.22 -24.22 0.33
CA ALA A 14 -8.98 -23.74 -0.29
C ALA A 14 -9.23 -23.13 -1.69
N TYR A 15 -10.40 -22.53 -1.92
CA TYR A 15 -10.86 -22.02 -3.22
C TYR A 15 -11.84 -20.86 -2.98
N ALA A 16 -11.29 -19.66 -2.80
CA ALA A 16 -12.06 -18.41 -2.86
C ALA A 16 -11.16 -17.24 -3.29
N MET A 17 -10.36 -17.45 -4.35
CA MET A 17 -9.62 -16.42 -5.08
C MET A 17 -9.53 -16.86 -6.55
N GLN A 18 -10.67 -16.82 -7.24
CA GLN A 18 -10.67 -16.87 -8.71
C GLN A 18 -11.98 -16.31 -9.23
N SER A 19 -12.00 -14.99 -9.44
CA SER A 19 -12.71 -14.41 -10.57
C SER A 19 -11.94 -13.15 -10.96
N MET A 20 -11.10 -13.28 -11.99
CA MET A 20 -10.76 -12.13 -12.81
C MET A 20 -12.09 -11.62 -13.36
N ASP A 21 -12.52 -10.42 -12.95
CA ASP A 21 -13.51 -9.72 -13.74
C ASP A 21 -12.74 -9.20 -14.96
N GLU A 22 -13.00 -9.82 -16.11
CA GLU A 22 -12.38 -9.48 -17.40
C GLU A 22 -12.65 -8.00 -17.80
N ASN A 23 -13.49 -7.27 -17.05
CA ASN A 23 -13.78 -5.86 -17.29
C ASN A 23 -13.01 -4.87 -16.39
N THR A 24 -12.34 -5.28 -15.32
CA THR A 24 -11.68 -4.34 -14.38
C THR A 24 -10.15 -4.38 -14.39
N GLY A 25 -9.54 -5.46 -14.92
CA GLY A 25 -8.07 -5.57 -14.99
C GLY A 25 -7.36 -5.71 -13.64
N LEU A 26 -8.10 -6.03 -12.57
CA LEU A 26 -7.58 -6.07 -11.20
C LEU A 26 -7.00 -7.45 -10.86
N VAL A 27 -5.79 -7.44 -10.32
CA VAL A 27 -5.13 -8.58 -9.67
C VAL A 27 -5.38 -8.47 -8.16
N GLY A 28 -5.66 -9.58 -7.47
CA GLY A 28 -5.67 -9.60 -5.99
C GLY A 28 -6.93 -9.20 -5.23
N LYS A 29 -8.13 -9.11 -5.85
CA LYS A 29 -9.36 -8.72 -5.12
C LYS A 29 -9.82 -9.81 -4.12
N ILE A 30 -10.00 -9.42 -2.85
CA ILE A 30 -10.66 -10.26 -1.83
C ILE A 30 -12.10 -9.81 -1.66
N GLU A 31 -13.04 -10.72 -1.89
CA GLU A 31 -14.47 -10.50 -1.69
C GLU A 31 -15.02 -11.50 -0.66
N ARG A 32 -15.75 -10.98 0.33
CA ARG A 32 -16.43 -11.79 1.36
C ARG A 32 -17.81 -11.23 1.64
N GLN A 33 -18.74 -12.13 1.94
CA GLN A 33 -20.13 -11.77 2.23
C GLN A 33 -20.65 -12.59 3.40
N ASN A 34 -21.49 -11.99 4.23
CA ASN A 34 -22.24 -12.72 5.25
C ASN A 34 -23.11 -13.81 4.62
N ALA A 35 -23.39 -14.88 5.38
CA ALA A 35 -24.15 -16.03 4.89
C ALA A 35 -25.59 -15.68 4.44
N ASP A 36 -26.16 -14.61 4.99
CA ASP A 36 -27.48 -14.08 4.62
C ASP A 36 -27.42 -13.00 3.53
N GLY A 37 -26.23 -12.72 3.01
CA GLY A 37 -25.98 -11.67 2.03
C GLY A 37 -25.93 -10.25 2.61
N SER A 38 -26.19 -10.06 3.92
CA SER A 38 -26.46 -8.77 4.60
C SER A 38 -25.37 -7.69 4.41
N LEU A 39 -24.11 -8.12 4.32
CA LEU A 39 -22.94 -7.26 4.23
C LEU A 39 -21.86 -7.95 3.40
N LYS A 40 -21.15 -7.14 2.62
CA LYS A 40 -20.09 -7.52 1.69
C LYS A 40 -18.86 -6.66 1.97
N MET A 41 -17.71 -7.31 2.10
CA MET A 41 -16.40 -6.67 2.20
C MET A 41 -15.66 -6.83 0.87
N ILE A 42 -15.02 -5.77 0.42
CA ILE A 42 -14.10 -5.79 -0.71
C ILE A 42 -12.78 -5.17 -0.27
N ALA A 43 -11.66 -5.84 -0.55
CA ALA A 43 -10.31 -5.31 -0.37
C ALA A 43 -9.49 -5.48 -1.66
N ALA A 44 -8.80 -4.41 -2.08
CA ALA A 44 -7.92 -4.31 -3.24
C ALA A 44 -7.24 -2.92 -3.30
N ALA A 45 -6.31 -2.69 -4.23
CA ALA A 45 -5.65 -1.38 -4.41
C ALA A 45 -6.47 -0.44 -5.34
N TYR A 46 -6.99 0.69 -4.82
CA TYR A 46 -7.86 1.74 -5.47
C TYR A 46 -7.64 3.13 -4.80
N TYR A 47 -7.90 4.34 -5.42
CA TYR A 47 -7.67 5.75 -4.84
C TYR A 47 -8.50 6.94 -5.29
N VAL A 48 -8.71 7.86 -4.35
CA VAL A 48 -9.13 9.23 -4.67
C VAL A 48 -8.61 10.29 -3.69
N ASP A 49 -8.53 11.52 -4.19
CA ASP A 49 -8.38 12.74 -3.40
C ASP A 49 -9.76 13.31 -3.04
N ALA A 50 -9.93 14.09 -1.97
CA ALA A 50 -11.21 14.70 -1.63
C ALA A 50 -11.60 15.84 -2.58
N ASP A 51 -10.60 16.56 -3.08
CA ASP A 51 -10.72 17.78 -3.87
C ASP A 51 -10.30 17.57 -5.34
N ASP A 52 -10.36 18.63 -6.16
CA ASP A 52 -9.88 18.57 -7.54
C ASP A 52 -8.43 18.05 -7.57
N PRO A 53 -8.17 16.86 -8.17
CA PRO A 53 -6.87 16.20 -8.11
C PRO A 53 -5.78 16.98 -8.88
N VAL A 54 -6.12 18.08 -9.54
CA VAL A 54 -5.17 19.06 -10.06
C VAL A 54 -4.45 19.80 -8.93
N GLY A 55 -5.11 20.08 -7.80
CA GLY A 55 -4.53 20.79 -6.66
C GLY A 55 -3.44 20.00 -5.93
N ALA A 56 -3.50 18.67 -5.99
CA ALA A 56 -2.58 17.76 -5.33
C ALA A 56 -1.35 17.38 -6.18
N GLN A 57 -1.20 17.91 -7.39
CA GLN A 57 -0.06 17.58 -8.25
C GLN A 57 1.26 18.06 -7.64
N VAL A 58 2.23 17.15 -7.61
CA VAL A 58 3.58 17.42 -7.13
C VAL A 58 4.48 17.73 -8.32
N PRO A 59 4.94 18.98 -8.51
CA PRO A 59 5.86 19.29 -9.58
C PRO A 59 7.25 18.68 -9.32
N PRO A 60 8.03 18.38 -10.38
CA PRO A 60 9.44 18.02 -10.24
C PRO A 60 10.26 19.15 -9.61
N GLY A 61 11.37 18.80 -8.95
CA GLY A 61 12.34 19.73 -8.38
C GLY A 61 12.11 20.05 -6.91
N GLY A 62 11.48 19.14 -6.16
CA GLY A 62 11.18 19.32 -4.75
C GLY A 62 11.52 18.09 -3.91
N VAL A 63 11.19 18.16 -2.62
CA VAL A 63 11.51 17.12 -1.62
C VAL A 63 10.88 15.74 -1.88
N ASN A 64 10.02 15.62 -2.89
CA ASN A 64 9.29 14.41 -3.27
C ASN A 64 9.87 13.77 -4.56
N ASP A 65 11.05 14.22 -5.03
CA ASP A 65 11.65 13.75 -6.28
C ASP A 65 12.18 12.31 -6.17
N GLY A 66 12.49 11.85 -4.95
CA GLY A 66 12.85 10.47 -4.63
C GLY A 66 11.70 9.47 -4.67
N VAL A 67 10.47 9.93 -4.89
CA VAL A 67 9.30 9.08 -5.11
C VAL A 67 9.21 8.75 -6.59
N GLY A 68 9.35 7.46 -6.90
CA GLY A 68 9.48 6.96 -8.26
C GLY A 68 8.23 6.25 -8.75
N LYS A 69 7.90 6.45 -10.02
CA LYS A 69 6.88 5.67 -10.73
C LYS A 69 7.49 4.32 -11.13
N PHE A 70 7.03 3.25 -10.51
CA PHE A 70 7.45 1.89 -10.81
C PHE A 70 6.55 1.29 -11.89
N LEU A 71 7.14 0.94 -13.03
CA LEU A 71 6.42 0.32 -14.15
C LEU A 71 6.93 -1.10 -14.35
N THR A 72 6.04 -2.07 -14.21
CA THR A 72 6.36 -3.49 -14.41
C THR A 72 6.07 -3.92 -15.84
N THR A 73 6.74 -4.99 -16.25
CA THR A 73 6.28 -5.86 -17.32
C THR A 73 6.20 -7.28 -16.77
N ILE A 74 5.00 -7.87 -16.83
CA ILE A 74 4.74 -9.27 -16.47
C ILE A 74 4.12 -9.97 -17.67
N THR A 75 4.88 -10.84 -18.31
CA THR A 75 4.54 -11.52 -19.58
C THR A 75 3.48 -12.60 -19.36
N THR A 76 3.38 -13.15 -18.14
CA THR A 76 2.40 -14.19 -17.77
C THR A 76 1.24 -13.66 -16.92
N GLY A 77 1.04 -12.34 -16.86
CA GLY A 77 0.11 -11.67 -15.94
C GLY A 77 -0.83 -10.66 -16.60
N PRO A 78 -1.37 -9.67 -15.85
CA PRO A 78 -2.36 -8.68 -16.32
C PRO A 78 -1.81 -7.70 -17.37
N GLY A 79 -0.54 -7.82 -17.77
CA GLY A 79 0.19 -6.81 -18.54
C GLY A 79 0.95 -5.83 -17.64
N PRO A 80 1.52 -4.77 -18.21
CA PRO A 80 2.23 -3.76 -17.44
C PRO A 80 1.26 -3.00 -16.53
N PHE A 81 1.63 -2.82 -15.27
CA PHE A 81 0.89 -1.98 -14.33
C PHE A 81 1.85 -1.04 -13.58
N ILE A 82 1.26 0.00 -12.98
CA ILE A 82 1.98 1.03 -12.24
C ILE A 82 1.91 0.70 -10.76
N CYS A 83 3.02 0.89 -10.07
CA CYS A 83 3.11 1.08 -8.63
C CYS A 83 3.94 2.34 -8.34
N THR A 84 4.07 2.67 -7.07
CA THR A 84 4.96 3.71 -6.58
C THR A 84 6.07 3.08 -5.73
N THR A 85 7.25 3.69 -5.73
CA THR A 85 8.38 3.27 -4.88
C THR A 85 9.08 4.50 -4.31
N SER A 86 9.91 4.33 -3.28
CA SER A 86 10.68 5.40 -2.66
C SER A 86 12.16 5.04 -2.53
N LEU A 87 13.04 5.94 -2.99
CA LEU A 87 14.48 5.75 -2.91
C LEU A 87 14.95 5.83 -1.45
N MET A 88 15.77 4.87 -1.01
CA MET A 88 16.19 4.74 0.37
C MET A 88 17.54 5.40 0.64
N ALA A 89 17.58 6.30 1.63
CA ALA A 89 18.81 6.92 2.12
C ALA A 89 19.59 5.99 3.07
N ASP A 90 18.94 5.00 3.67
CA ASP A 90 19.57 4.01 4.57
C ASP A 90 20.68 3.20 3.87
N SER A 91 20.70 3.12 2.54
CA SER A 91 21.74 2.43 1.75
C SER A 91 22.53 3.41 0.88
N PRO A 92 23.52 4.12 1.42
CA PRO A 92 24.28 5.11 0.65
C PRO A 92 25.19 4.48 -0.43
N ASN A 93 25.44 3.16 -0.34
CA ASN A 93 26.36 2.46 -1.24
C ASN A 93 25.66 1.60 -2.30
N VAL A 94 24.36 1.37 -2.18
CA VAL A 94 23.55 0.60 -3.15
C VAL A 94 22.23 1.34 -3.39
N PRO A 95 21.79 1.56 -4.63
CA PRO A 95 20.56 2.30 -4.91
C PRO A 95 19.34 1.42 -4.64
N LEU A 96 18.94 1.32 -3.37
CA LEU A 96 17.78 0.54 -2.95
C LEU A 96 16.52 1.41 -2.92
N ALA A 97 15.38 0.79 -3.22
CA ALA A 97 14.08 1.44 -3.10
C ALA A 97 13.07 0.53 -2.38
N LEU A 98 12.20 1.14 -1.59
CA LEU A 98 11.14 0.47 -0.83
C LEU A 98 9.86 0.42 -1.65
N ILE A 99 9.16 -0.71 -1.63
CA ILE A 99 7.93 -0.95 -2.39
C ILE A 99 7.04 -1.97 -1.66
N ALA A 100 5.77 -2.08 -2.06
CA ALA A 100 4.89 -3.16 -1.63
C ALA A 100 5.27 -4.48 -2.30
N ALA A 101 5.12 -5.60 -1.61
CA ALA A 101 5.44 -6.93 -2.12
C ALA A 101 4.50 -7.36 -3.25
N HIS A 102 3.23 -6.99 -3.18
CA HIS A 102 2.26 -7.32 -4.24
C HIS A 102 2.57 -6.64 -5.58
N CYS A 103 3.40 -5.59 -5.60
CA CYS A 103 3.87 -4.97 -6.85
C CYS A 103 4.89 -5.83 -7.60
N VAL A 104 5.47 -6.83 -6.93
CA VAL A 104 6.58 -7.64 -7.46
C VAL A 104 6.30 -9.15 -7.41
N THR A 105 5.06 -9.53 -7.08
CA THR A 105 4.62 -10.91 -6.91
C THR A 105 3.27 -11.17 -7.57
N ASP A 106 2.90 -12.45 -7.70
CA ASP A 106 1.54 -12.87 -8.05
C ASP A 106 0.62 -12.97 -6.82
N ASP A 107 -0.64 -13.36 -7.04
CA ASP A 107 -1.67 -13.56 -6.01
C ASP A 107 -1.31 -14.63 -4.95
N PHE A 108 -0.21 -15.37 -5.13
CA PHE A 108 0.29 -16.38 -4.19
C PHE A 108 1.60 -15.95 -3.51
N GLY A 109 1.99 -14.69 -3.68
CA GLY A 109 3.24 -14.15 -3.12
C GLY A 109 4.49 -14.66 -3.84
N VAL A 110 4.35 -15.26 -5.02
CA VAL A 110 5.49 -15.75 -5.80
C VAL A 110 6.03 -14.64 -6.67
N PHE A 111 7.34 -14.41 -6.62
CA PHE A 111 8.03 -13.44 -7.47
C PHE A 111 7.79 -13.72 -8.95
N ASN A 112 7.34 -12.70 -9.69
CA ASN A 112 6.91 -12.84 -11.09
C ASN A 112 7.27 -11.63 -11.98
N LEU A 113 8.20 -10.77 -11.57
CA LEU A 113 8.68 -9.67 -12.42
C LEU A 113 9.57 -10.21 -13.54
N ASP A 114 9.28 -9.85 -14.79
CA ASP A 114 10.20 -10.08 -15.91
C ASP A 114 11.17 -8.92 -16.07
N THR A 115 10.62 -7.70 -16.15
CA THR A 115 11.39 -6.46 -16.16
C THR A 115 10.66 -5.37 -15.40
N ALA A 116 11.40 -4.43 -14.81
CA ALA A 116 10.82 -3.22 -14.24
C ALA A 116 11.72 -1.99 -14.43
N THR A 117 11.07 -0.82 -14.45
CA THR A 117 11.76 0.48 -14.46
C THR A 117 11.18 1.39 -13.40
N VAL A 118 12.02 2.25 -12.81
CA VAL A 118 11.60 3.36 -11.94
C VAL A 118 11.85 4.67 -12.67
N THR A 119 10.82 5.52 -12.76
CA THR A 119 10.94 6.89 -13.26
C THR A 119 10.92 7.88 -12.10
N PHE A 120 12.01 8.61 -11.89
CA PHE A 120 12.07 9.74 -10.97
C PHE A 120 11.90 11.04 -11.75
N GLU A 121 11.03 11.93 -11.29
CA GLU A 121 10.80 13.23 -11.92
C GLU A 121 11.53 14.30 -11.09
N GLY A 122 12.71 14.74 -11.55
CA GLY A 122 13.57 15.69 -10.85
C GLY A 122 13.68 17.06 -11.53
N ALA A 123 14.35 18.02 -10.87
CA ALA A 123 14.62 19.35 -11.43
C ALA A 123 15.43 19.30 -12.74
N ALA A 124 16.29 18.30 -12.91
CA ALA A 124 17.07 18.09 -14.14
C ALA A 124 16.28 17.38 -15.26
N GLY A 125 15.04 16.96 -14.98
CA GLY A 125 14.17 16.17 -15.86
C GLY A 125 13.99 14.73 -15.36
N ASP A 126 13.23 13.96 -16.13
CA ASP A 126 12.90 12.59 -15.79
C ASP A 126 14.11 11.65 -15.94
N GLN A 127 14.26 10.73 -14.99
CA GLN A 127 15.27 9.69 -14.99
C GLN A 127 14.60 8.32 -14.93
N VAL A 128 14.81 7.52 -15.97
CA VAL A 128 14.31 6.15 -16.04
C VAL A 128 15.47 5.21 -15.76
N ILE A 129 15.35 4.41 -14.70
CA ILE A 129 16.38 3.47 -14.25
C ILE A 129 15.79 2.06 -14.21
N GLY A 130 16.52 1.08 -14.73
CA GLY A 130 16.13 -0.33 -14.64
C GLY A 130 16.22 -0.86 -13.21
N VAL A 131 15.54 -1.97 -12.95
CA VAL A 131 15.59 -2.68 -11.67
C VAL A 131 16.45 -3.93 -11.85
N LYS A 132 17.15 -4.38 -10.81
CA LYS A 132 17.84 -5.67 -10.77
C LYS A 132 16.89 -6.72 -10.23
N GLU A 133 16.02 -7.25 -11.08
CA GLU A 133 14.91 -8.14 -10.69
C GLU A 133 15.40 -9.36 -9.90
N ALA A 134 16.53 -9.93 -10.29
CA ALA A 134 17.11 -11.11 -9.62
C ALA A 134 17.55 -10.85 -8.16
N TRP A 135 17.67 -9.60 -7.73
CA TRP A 135 18.06 -9.23 -6.37
C TRP A 135 16.88 -8.89 -5.46
N THR A 136 15.67 -8.68 -6.01
CA THR A 136 14.48 -8.27 -5.25
C THR A 136 14.28 -9.10 -3.97
N GLN A 137 14.20 -8.40 -2.83
CA GLN A 137 13.96 -9.00 -1.52
C GLN A 137 12.48 -8.82 -1.15
N ILE A 138 11.74 -9.91 -1.05
CA ILE A 138 10.34 -9.93 -0.60
C ILE A 138 10.33 -10.36 0.87
N HIS A 139 9.50 -9.74 1.69
CA HIS A 139 9.35 -10.17 3.07
C HIS A 139 8.89 -11.64 3.14
N PRO A 140 9.55 -12.52 3.93
CA PRO A 140 9.28 -13.95 3.89
C PRO A 140 7.89 -14.36 4.42
N ALA A 141 7.17 -13.45 5.06
CA ALA A 141 5.80 -13.66 5.51
C ALA A 141 4.74 -13.06 4.54
N TRP A 142 5.16 -12.54 3.39
CA TRP A 142 4.25 -12.23 2.30
C TRP A 142 3.78 -13.53 1.61
N ASP A 143 2.47 -13.72 1.50
CA ASP A 143 1.85 -14.92 0.94
C ASP A 143 0.85 -14.62 -0.20
N GLY A 144 0.82 -13.37 -0.68
CA GLY A 144 -0.15 -12.90 -1.67
C GLY A 144 -1.44 -12.33 -1.06
N GLY A 145 -1.66 -12.50 0.25
CA GLY A 145 -2.88 -12.05 0.91
C GLY A 145 -2.75 -10.65 1.52
N PHE A 146 -3.39 -9.64 0.94
CA PHE A 146 -3.40 -8.26 1.47
C PHE A 146 -3.83 -8.16 2.95
N LEU A 147 -4.86 -8.91 3.33
CA LEU A 147 -5.43 -8.81 4.67
C LEU A 147 -4.53 -9.38 5.76
N CYS A 148 -3.50 -10.16 5.43
CA CYS A 148 -2.70 -10.84 6.44
C CYS A 148 -1.20 -10.75 6.12
N GLY A 149 -0.79 -10.99 4.87
CA GLY A 149 0.60 -10.98 4.45
C GLY A 149 1.33 -9.66 4.73
N ASP A 150 2.62 -9.79 5.03
CA ASP A 150 3.52 -8.67 5.28
C ASP A 150 3.93 -8.02 3.94
N ASP A 151 3.10 -7.11 3.45
CA ASP A 151 3.20 -6.51 2.11
C ASP A 151 4.32 -5.46 2.00
N ILE A 152 5.57 -5.93 2.00
CA ILE A 152 6.77 -5.10 1.86
C ILE A 152 7.87 -5.83 1.10
N ALA A 153 8.54 -5.11 0.21
CA ALA A 153 9.68 -5.59 -0.55
C ALA A 153 10.69 -4.46 -0.78
N ILE A 154 11.92 -4.86 -1.13
CA ILE A 154 13.01 -3.95 -1.46
C ILE A 154 13.57 -4.37 -2.80
N ILE A 155 13.77 -3.39 -3.67
CA ILE A 155 14.36 -3.57 -5.00
C ILE A 155 15.71 -2.84 -5.05
N GLU A 156 16.62 -3.35 -5.88
CA GLU A 156 17.87 -2.65 -6.21
C GLU A 156 17.75 -2.08 -7.62
N LEU A 157 18.14 -0.82 -7.80
CA LEU A 157 18.20 -0.16 -9.10
C LEU A 157 19.51 -0.48 -9.83
N GLU A 158 19.52 -0.43 -11.16
CA GLU A 158 20.72 -0.65 -11.96
C GLU A 158 21.81 0.39 -11.72
N SER A 159 21.42 1.63 -11.38
CA SER A 159 22.33 2.74 -11.06
C SER A 159 21.71 3.69 -10.03
N PHE A 160 22.55 4.48 -9.37
CA PHE A 160 22.07 5.63 -8.59
C PHE A 160 21.41 6.66 -9.51
N PRO A 161 20.28 7.26 -9.08
CA PRO A 161 19.78 8.50 -9.68
C PRO A 161 20.81 9.64 -9.55
N THR A 162 20.63 10.71 -10.31
CA THR A 162 21.45 11.92 -10.15
C THR A 162 21.18 12.61 -8.81
N PRO A 163 22.13 13.44 -8.31
CA PRO A 163 22.03 14.03 -6.97
C PRO A 163 20.86 15.01 -6.73
N ASP A 164 20.09 15.38 -7.75
CA ASP A 164 18.85 16.16 -7.61
C ASP A 164 17.64 15.30 -7.21
N ILE A 165 17.76 13.98 -7.21
CA ILE A 165 16.74 13.06 -6.71
C ILE A 165 17.00 12.80 -5.22
N ASP A 166 16.03 13.16 -4.39
CA ASP A 166 16.08 12.92 -2.96
C ASP A 166 16.06 11.42 -2.62
N SER A 167 16.55 11.07 -1.44
CA SER A 167 16.42 9.74 -0.85
C SER A 167 15.97 9.89 0.60
N TYR A 168 15.26 8.90 1.12
CA TYR A 168 14.56 9.00 2.39
C TYR A 168 15.01 7.94 3.37
N PHE A 169 15.16 8.33 4.63
CA PHE A 169 15.31 7.34 5.70
C PHE A 169 13.96 6.71 6.02
N ILE A 170 13.97 5.47 6.48
CA ILE A 170 12.79 4.89 7.11
C ILE A 170 12.62 5.43 8.54
N ASP A 171 11.38 5.65 8.97
CA ASP A 171 11.12 5.86 10.39
C ASP A 171 11.29 4.53 11.13
N ARG A 172 12.03 4.58 12.22
CA ARG A 172 12.34 3.43 13.08
C ARG A 172 11.63 3.52 14.42
N THR A 173 10.82 4.55 14.61
CA THR A 173 10.11 4.81 15.85
C THR A 173 8.66 4.36 15.75
N ILE A 174 8.09 4.02 16.91
CA ILE A 174 6.68 3.67 17.03
C ILE A 174 5.99 4.94 17.55
N GLY A 175 5.26 5.64 16.69
CA GLY A 175 4.60 6.90 17.05
C GLY A 175 3.55 7.38 16.06
N ASP A 176 3.15 6.53 15.10
CA ASP A 176 2.44 6.94 13.87
C ASP A 176 0.95 7.21 14.09
N ILE A 177 0.35 6.67 15.15
CA ILE A 177 -1.09 6.80 15.41
C ILE A 177 -1.41 8.24 15.83
N GLY A 178 -2.39 8.83 15.13
CA GLY A 178 -2.76 10.23 15.26
C GLY A 178 -1.84 11.18 14.50
N LEU A 179 -0.79 10.67 13.83
CA LEU A 179 -0.06 11.46 12.84
C LEU A 179 -0.88 11.55 11.56
N MET A 180 -0.56 12.57 10.78
CA MET A 180 -1.08 12.75 9.45
C MET A 180 0.09 12.87 8.47
N PRO A 181 0.65 11.74 8.02
CA PRO A 181 1.75 11.78 7.08
C PRO A 181 1.31 12.30 5.71
N GLU A 182 2.29 12.83 4.97
CA GLU A 182 2.12 13.13 3.55
C GLU A 182 2.30 11.84 2.74
N GLN A 183 1.23 11.39 2.10
CA GLN A 183 1.29 10.33 1.12
C GLN A 183 1.71 10.90 -0.23
N VAL A 184 2.60 10.22 -0.95
CA VAL A 184 3.00 10.62 -2.31
C VAL A 184 3.00 9.41 -3.24
N GLY A 185 2.41 9.56 -4.44
CA GLY A 185 2.43 8.49 -5.43
C GLY A 185 1.90 8.84 -6.81
N PHE A 186 1.82 7.82 -7.67
CA PHE A 186 1.45 7.90 -9.09
C PHE A 186 0.14 7.19 -9.42
N GLY A 187 -0.70 6.98 -8.42
CA GLY A 187 -1.98 6.33 -8.51
C GLY A 187 -3.01 7.05 -9.38
N ALA A 188 -4.12 6.34 -9.60
CA ALA A 188 -5.37 6.90 -10.10
C ALA A 188 -5.80 8.10 -9.23
N SER A 189 -6.76 8.91 -9.70
CA SER A 189 -7.23 10.09 -8.95
C SER A 189 -8.67 10.46 -9.25
N GLY A 190 -9.27 11.33 -8.45
CA GLY A 190 -10.64 11.78 -8.65
C GLY A 190 -11.06 12.72 -7.53
N VAL A 191 -12.35 12.71 -7.17
CA VAL A 191 -12.87 13.39 -5.98
C VAL A 191 -13.57 12.42 -5.03
N GLY A 192 -13.46 12.62 -3.71
CA GLY A 192 -13.95 11.68 -2.70
C GLY A 192 -15.45 11.38 -2.77
N ILE A 193 -16.26 12.20 -3.43
CA ILE A 193 -17.69 11.91 -3.64
C ILE A 193 -17.98 10.98 -4.83
N THR A 194 -17.06 10.81 -5.78
CA THR A 194 -17.30 10.02 -6.99
C THR A 194 -16.35 8.86 -7.22
N GLY A 195 -15.32 8.69 -6.40
CA GLY A 195 -14.36 7.63 -6.67
C GLY A 195 -13.27 8.05 -7.66
N ASP A 196 -12.50 7.05 -8.09
CA ASP A 196 -11.24 7.14 -8.84
C ASP A 196 -11.44 7.23 -10.35
N LEU A 197 -11.82 8.41 -10.85
CA LEU A 197 -12.21 8.57 -12.26
C LEU A 197 -11.07 8.84 -13.24
N LEU A 198 -9.91 9.29 -12.77
CA LEU A 198 -8.75 9.65 -13.57
C LEU A 198 -7.68 8.55 -13.49
N PRO A 199 -7.01 8.22 -14.62
CA PRO A 199 -6.04 7.14 -14.66
C PRO A 199 -4.75 7.48 -13.88
N PRO A 200 -3.98 6.45 -13.50
CA PRO A 200 -2.68 6.62 -12.85
C PRO A 200 -1.62 7.26 -13.77
N GLY A 201 -0.54 7.73 -13.15
CA GLY A 201 0.69 8.13 -13.82
C GLY A 201 1.13 9.57 -13.60
N ILE A 202 0.36 10.38 -12.87
CA ILE A 202 0.72 11.75 -12.45
C ILE A 202 1.07 11.73 -10.96
N LYS A 203 2.22 12.30 -10.60
CA LYS A 203 2.67 12.40 -9.21
C LYS A 203 1.75 13.32 -8.41
N ARG A 204 1.23 12.84 -7.29
CA ARG A 204 0.39 13.61 -6.37
C ARG A 204 0.80 13.40 -4.92
N ALA A 205 0.41 14.35 -4.08
CA ALA A 205 0.56 14.26 -2.64
C ALA A 205 -0.76 14.63 -1.95
N ASN A 206 -1.11 13.86 -0.93
CA ASN A 206 -2.24 14.15 -0.05
C ASN A 206 -1.83 13.82 1.39
N SER A 207 -2.77 13.88 2.33
CA SER A 207 -2.53 13.39 3.68
C SER A 207 -3.80 12.82 4.28
N ASN A 208 -3.63 11.86 5.18
CA ASN A 208 -4.72 11.30 5.97
C ASN A 208 -4.23 10.92 7.37
N THR A 209 -5.11 10.88 8.35
CA THR A 209 -4.78 10.54 9.73
C THR A 209 -4.70 9.03 9.89
N TYR A 210 -3.60 8.54 10.46
CA TYR A 210 -3.55 7.17 10.97
C TYR A 210 -4.37 7.05 12.26
N GLY A 211 -5.65 6.72 12.11
CA GLY A 211 -6.60 6.61 13.22
C GLY A 211 -6.34 5.40 14.12
N ALA A 212 -5.79 4.32 13.58
CA ALA A 212 -5.55 3.07 14.30
C ALA A 212 -4.43 2.21 13.70
N THR A 213 -4.00 1.21 14.45
CA THR A 213 -3.32 0.04 13.86
C THR A 213 -4.36 -0.89 13.21
N SER A 214 -3.94 -1.90 12.46
CA SER A 214 -4.90 -2.88 11.90
C SER A 214 -5.55 -3.79 12.96
N ASP A 215 -5.08 -3.85 14.21
CA ASP A 215 -5.57 -4.85 15.17
C ASP A 215 -7.09 -4.77 15.43
N PRO A 216 -7.71 -3.58 15.60
CA PRO A 216 -9.15 -3.45 15.72
C PRO A 216 -9.89 -3.83 14.43
N LEU A 217 -9.31 -3.51 13.28
CA LEU A 217 -9.82 -3.91 11.97
C LEU A 217 -9.77 -5.43 11.79
N ASP A 218 -8.67 -6.09 12.18
CA ASP A 218 -8.52 -7.54 12.16
C ASP A 218 -9.53 -8.23 13.10
N ALA A 219 -9.80 -7.61 14.26
CA ALA A 219 -10.83 -8.07 15.20
C ALA A 219 -12.24 -7.95 14.60
N LEU A 220 -12.54 -6.86 13.88
CA LEU A 220 -13.78 -6.69 13.12
C LEU A 220 -13.89 -7.77 12.03
N MET A 221 -12.84 -7.98 11.25
CA MET A 221 -12.80 -8.99 10.18
C MET A 221 -13.02 -10.41 10.72
N THR A 222 -12.33 -10.76 11.79
CA THR A 222 -12.41 -12.10 12.38
C THR A 222 -13.75 -12.33 13.08
N GLY A 223 -14.17 -11.36 13.91
CA GLY A 223 -15.36 -11.50 14.76
C GLY A 223 -16.67 -11.35 14.00
N PHE A 224 -16.74 -10.37 13.10
CA PHE A 224 -17.97 -10.04 12.38
C PHE A 224 -18.10 -10.82 11.07
N PHE A 225 -17.04 -10.86 10.26
CA PHE A 225 -17.07 -11.54 8.95
C PHE A 225 -16.65 -13.01 9.00
N GLY A 226 -16.24 -13.51 10.17
CA GLY A 226 -15.79 -14.89 10.33
C GLY A 226 -14.56 -15.21 9.49
N LEU A 227 -13.76 -14.20 9.13
CA LEU A 227 -12.52 -14.42 8.41
C LEU A 227 -11.54 -15.16 9.31
N PRO A 228 -10.67 -16.02 8.74
CA PRO A 228 -9.59 -16.60 9.52
C PRO A 228 -8.81 -15.47 10.16
N ALA A 229 -8.59 -15.54 11.48
CA ALA A 229 -7.63 -14.66 12.11
C ALA A 229 -6.32 -14.78 11.35
N CYS A 230 -5.79 -13.65 10.90
CA CYS A 230 -4.47 -13.62 10.30
C CYS A 230 -3.50 -14.26 11.31
N GLY A 231 -2.96 -15.42 10.95
CA GLY A 231 -2.30 -16.31 11.91
C GLY A 231 -1.06 -15.67 12.49
N VAL A 232 -1.06 -15.31 13.78
CA VAL A 232 0.10 -14.77 14.51
C VAL A 232 0.86 -13.70 13.71
N HIS A 233 0.17 -12.74 13.10
CA HIS A 233 0.86 -11.49 12.74
C HIS A 233 1.23 -10.80 14.04
N THR A 234 2.40 -10.20 14.05
CA THR A 234 2.78 -9.31 15.13
C THR A 234 1.73 -8.20 15.14
N PRO A 235 0.99 -7.99 16.24
CA PRO A 235 0.09 -6.85 16.33
C PRO A 235 0.83 -5.58 15.93
N THR A 236 0.12 -4.60 15.37
CA THR A 236 0.65 -3.27 15.02
C THR A 236 1.54 -3.16 13.77
N THR A 237 1.60 -4.17 12.90
CA THR A 237 2.41 -4.12 11.65
C THR A 237 1.80 -3.29 10.53
N ARG A 238 0.57 -2.82 10.69
CA ARG A 238 -0.17 -2.05 9.69
C ARG A 238 -0.87 -0.86 10.33
N LEU A 239 -1.02 0.19 9.54
CA LEU A 239 -1.66 1.45 9.88
C LEU A 239 -2.95 1.58 9.08
N VAL A 240 -3.99 2.12 9.71
CA VAL A 240 -5.31 2.28 9.10
C VAL A 240 -5.69 3.76 9.12
N SER A 241 -6.07 4.26 7.96
CA SER A 241 -6.70 5.56 7.78
C SER A 241 -8.09 5.34 7.21
N ASP A 242 -9.09 6.08 7.66
CA ASP A 242 -10.37 6.20 6.95
C ASP A 242 -10.41 7.48 6.14
N PHE A 243 -11.23 7.49 5.10
CA PHE A 243 -11.41 8.66 4.27
C PHE A 243 -12.78 9.26 4.50
N ASP A 244 -12.87 10.39 5.19
CA ASP A 244 -14.15 11.02 5.43
C ASP A 244 -14.20 12.45 4.87
N ASN A 245 -15.39 13.07 4.94
CA ASN A 245 -15.64 14.42 4.42
C ASN A 245 -15.99 15.41 5.54
N GLY A 246 -15.60 15.10 6.78
CA GLY A 246 -15.94 15.84 7.99
C GLY A 246 -17.31 15.45 8.56
N ASN A 247 -17.97 14.45 7.99
CA ASN A 247 -19.26 13.94 8.43
C ASN A 247 -19.10 12.61 9.16
N VAL A 248 -19.64 12.54 10.37
CA VAL A 248 -19.70 11.30 11.19
C VAL A 248 -20.38 10.12 10.51
N LEU A 249 -21.13 10.34 9.43
CA LEU A 249 -21.71 9.26 8.62
C LEU A 249 -20.70 8.57 7.70
N ASN A 250 -19.60 9.25 7.38
CA ASN A 250 -18.53 8.76 6.52
C ASN A 250 -17.24 8.45 7.31
N ASP A 251 -17.22 8.69 8.62
CA ASP A 251 -16.17 8.27 9.55
C ASP A 251 -16.26 6.74 9.77
N ALA A 252 -15.55 6.00 8.92
CA ALA A 252 -15.57 4.54 8.94
C ALA A 252 -14.91 4.01 10.23
N ASN A 253 -13.87 4.67 10.71
CA ASN A 253 -13.17 4.28 11.92
C ASN A 253 -14.08 4.30 13.16
N ALA A 254 -14.83 5.37 13.37
CA ALA A 254 -15.77 5.49 14.47
C ALA A 254 -17.00 4.60 14.27
N PHE A 255 -17.55 4.55 13.06
CA PHE A 255 -18.76 3.75 12.78
C PHE A 255 -18.55 2.26 13.07
N TRP A 256 -17.40 1.71 12.69
CA TRP A 256 -17.07 0.30 12.87
C TRP A 256 -16.27 -0.01 14.14
N GLY A 257 -15.95 1.00 14.95
CA GLY A 257 -15.20 0.85 16.19
C GLY A 257 -13.74 0.42 15.99
N VAL A 258 -13.16 0.77 14.84
CA VAL A 258 -11.74 0.54 14.52
C VAL A 258 -10.86 1.62 15.15
N GLY A 259 -11.32 2.86 15.11
CA GLY A 259 -10.61 4.03 15.64
C GLY A 259 -11.34 4.74 16.78
N PRO A 260 -10.81 5.89 17.23
CA PRO A 260 -11.48 6.71 18.23
C PRO A 260 -12.83 7.24 17.72
N PRO A 261 -13.82 7.45 18.62
CA PRO A 261 -15.11 8.01 18.22
C PRO A 261 -14.97 9.48 17.79
N ASP A 262 -15.83 9.90 16.85
CA ASP A 262 -15.91 11.27 16.32
C ASP A 262 -14.57 11.78 15.72
N ALA A 263 -13.83 10.87 15.08
CA ALA A 263 -12.55 11.14 14.46
C ALA A 263 -12.75 11.54 12.99
N VAL A 264 -13.55 12.59 12.76
CA VAL A 264 -13.93 13.12 11.42
C VAL A 264 -12.77 13.76 10.62
N GLY A 265 -11.55 13.33 10.93
CA GLY A 265 -10.37 13.68 10.16
C GLY A 265 -10.13 15.17 9.97
N LYS A 266 -9.57 15.51 8.81
CA LYS A 266 -9.59 16.86 8.24
C LYS A 266 -10.78 17.11 7.29
N GLY A 267 -11.64 16.12 7.12
CA GLY A 267 -12.72 16.18 6.15
C GLY A 267 -12.23 16.43 4.72
N LEU A 268 -12.60 17.54 4.10
CA LEU A 268 -12.26 17.79 2.69
C LEU A 268 -10.77 17.99 2.40
N ASP A 269 -9.93 18.18 3.42
CA ASP A 269 -8.47 18.26 3.23
C ASP A 269 -7.77 16.87 3.38
N GLU A 270 -8.52 15.77 3.29
CA GLU A 270 -7.99 14.40 3.31
C GLU A 270 -7.86 13.81 1.91
N GLY A 271 -6.98 12.81 1.76
CA GLY A 271 -6.96 11.92 0.59
C GLY A 271 -6.85 10.46 1.01
N LEU A 272 -7.01 9.55 0.05
CA LEU A 272 -6.89 8.12 0.30
C LEU A 272 -6.16 7.41 -0.83
N SER A 273 -5.15 6.59 -0.49
CA SER A 273 -4.27 5.76 -1.34
C SER A 273 -4.92 4.98 -2.49
N ALA A 274 -4.12 4.57 -3.53
CA ALA A 274 -4.52 4.13 -4.90
C ALA A 274 -4.22 2.79 -5.50
N GLY A 275 -5.05 2.47 -6.51
CA GLY A 275 -4.63 1.76 -7.70
C GLY A 275 -3.48 2.53 -8.37
N GLY A 276 -2.26 2.03 -8.18
CA GLY A 276 -1.00 2.63 -8.66
C GLY A 276 -0.16 3.36 -7.60
N ASP A 277 -0.72 3.63 -6.42
CA ASP A 277 0.06 4.16 -5.28
C ASP A 277 0.67 3.07 -4.45
N SER A 278 0.25 1.81 -4.60
CA SER A 278 0.88 0.65 -3.98
C SER A 278 2.41 0.75 -3.95
N GLY A 279 2.99 0.59 -2.77
CA GLY A 279 4.43 0.77 -2.53
C GLY A 279 4.88 2.22 -2.29
N GLY A 280 4.01 3.19 -2.49
CA GLY A 280 4.26 4.61 -2.29
C GLY A 280 4.42 4.96 -0.81
N PRO A 281 5.33 5.88 -0.50
CA PRO A 281 5.64 6.25 0.88
C PRO A 281 4.58 7.15 1.50
N HIS A 282 4.46 7.05 2.81
CA HIS A 282 3.87 8.05 3.69
C HIS A 282 4.97 8.66 4.53
N PHE A 283 5.09 9.99 4.52
CA PHE A 283 6.16 10.72 5.18
C PHE A 283 5.71 11.42 6.45
N ASN A 284 6.49 11.29 7.53
CA ASN A 284 6.32 12.16 8.71
C ASN A 284 6.85 13.59 8.45
N ASP A 285 6.69 14.47 9.45
CA ASP A 285 7.11 15.89 9.38
C ASP A 285 8.59 16.11 9.04
N ILE A 286 9.45 15.10 9.27
CA ILE A 286 10.89 15.17 8.99
C ILE A 286 11.29 14.37 7.74
N LYS A 287 10.32 13.96 6.91
CA LYS A 287 10.52 13.24 5.64
C LYS A 287 11.15 11.86 5.79
N GLU A 288 10.82 11.15 6.87
CA GLU A 288 11.08 9.72 7.00
C GLU A 288 9.84 8.91 6.59
N ILE A 289 10.06 7.74 6.01
CA ILE A 289 8.99 6.85 5.55
C ILE A 289 8.39 6.12 6.76
N VAL A 290 7.15 6.45 7.14
CA VAL A 290 6.40 5.80 8.24
C VAL A 290 5.52 4.65 7.76
N GLY A 291 5.01 4.76 6.54
CA GLY A 291 4.07 3.83 5.94
C GLY A 291 4.40 3.53 4.48
N VAL A 292 4.03 2.34 4.03
CA VAL A 292 4.08 1.94 2.62
C VAL A 292 2.67 1.54 2.20
N THR A 293 2.17 2.20 1.15
CA THR A 293 0.82 1.98 0.63
C THR A 293 0.60 0.52 0.26
N SER A 294 -0.45 -0.11 0.81
CA SER A 294 -0.75 -1.53 0.59
C SER A 294 -2.11 -1.76 -0.09
N TYR A 295 -3.23 -1.52 0.58
CA TYR A 295 -4.57 -1.79 0.01
C TYR A 295 -5.68 -0.92 0.61
N GLY A 296 -6.78 -0.78 -0.11
CA GLY A 296 -8.03 -0.18 0.35
C GLY A 296 -9.08 -1.21 0.78
N ILE A 297 -10.04 -0.79 1.61
CA ILE A 297 -11.19 -1.59 2.04
C ILE A 297 -12.48 -0.75 1.98
N THR A 298 -13.55 -1.37 1.47
CA THR A 298 -14.93 -0.91 1.65
C THR A 298 -15.80 -1.99 2.27
N LEU A 299 -16.76 -1.57 3.10
CA LEU A 299 -17.82 -2.41 3.67
C LEU A 299 -19.18 -1.96 3.15
N ILE A 300 -19.86 -2.83 2.40
CA ILE A 300 -21.09 -2.53 1.66
C ILE A 300 -22.24 -3.42 2.16
N ALA A 301 -23.39 -2.86 2.52
CA ALA A 301 -24.59 -3.62 2.89
C ALA A 301 -25.36 -4.15 1.65
N THR A 302 -26.10 -5.26 1.76
CA THR A 302 -26.83 -5.92 0.63
C THR A 302 -27.76 -4.98 -0.10
N VAL A 303 -28.29 -4.03 0.64
CA VAL A 303 -29.02 -2.92 0.09
C VAL A 303 -28.02 -1.77 0.18
N CYS A 304 -27.49 -1.37 -0.96
CA CYS A 304 -26.97 -0.02 -1.18
C CYS A 304 -28.12 0.86 -1.72
N PRO A 305 -29.13 1.24 -0.92
CA PRO A 305 -29.85 2.43 -1.21
C PRO A 305 -28.98 3.59 -0.69
N SER A 306 -29.20 4.76 -1.25
CA SER A 306 -28.83 6.06 -0.69
C SER A 306 -29.45 6.35 0.69
N ALA A 307 -29.62 5.34 1.55
CA ALA A 307 -30.12 5.47 2.91
C ALA A 307 -28.94 5.72 3.87
N PRO A 308 -28.74 6.95 4.33
CA PRO A 308 -27.69 7.27 5.30
C PRO A 308 -27.79 6.40 6.57
N GLY A 309 -26.64 5.95 7.08
CA GLY A 309 -26.51 5.27 8.37
C GLY A 309 -26.46 3.74 8.36
N VAL A 310 -26.31 3.10 7.20
CA VAL A 310 -26.15 1.63 7.08
C VAL A 310 -24.74 1.22 6.62
N VAL A 311 -24.09 2.07 5.83
CA VAL A 311 -22.70 1.96 5.36
C VAL A 311 -22.04 3.34 5.45
N THR A 312 -20.72 3.37 5.50
CA THR A 312 -19.90 4.59 5.53
C THR A 312 -19.58 5.08 4.13
N ASP A 313 -19.35 4.16 3.18
CA ASP A 313 -19.01 4.41 1.77
C ASP A 313 -20.16 5.13 1.02
N VAL A 314 -19.83 6.22 0.32
CA VAL A 314 -20.78 7.06 -0.44
C VAL A 314 -21.10 6.54 -1.85
N THR A 315 -20.24 5.72 -2.45
CA THR A 315 -20.44 5.14 -3.80
C THR A 315 -20.83 3.65 -3.75
N CYS A 316 -20.61 2.99 -2.62
CA CYS A 316 -20.79 1.55 -2.44
C CYS A 316 -19.93 0.70 -3.40
N ALA A 317 -18.77 1.19 -3.77
CA ALA A 317 -17.80 0.51 -4.59
C ALA A 317 -16.43 0.72 -3.95
N LEU A 318 -15.51 -0.23 -4.10
CA LEU A 318 -14.13 0.03 -3.73
C LEU A 318 -13.53 0.89 -4.83
N ASP A 319 -13.63 2.19 -4.67
CA ASP A 319 -13.20 3.21 -5.62
C ASP A 319 -12.56 4.41 -4.90
N SER A 320 -12.27 4.27 -3.60
CA SER A 320 -11.65 5.26 -2.71
C SER A 320 -12.42 6.54 -2.55
N SER A 321 -13.74 6.41 -2.58
CA SER A 321 -14.64 7.46 -2.15
C SER A 321 -14.68 7.60 -0.61
N PHE A 322 -15.36 8.65 -0.14
CA PHE A 322 -15.58 8.88 1.28
C PHE A 322 -16.30 7.69 1.91
N GLY A 323 -15.80 7.25 3.07
CA GLY A 323 -16.31 6.14 3.85
C GLY A 323 -15.53 4.84 3.71
N GLU A 324 -14.45 4.85 2.93
CA GLU A 324 -13.52 3.74 2.79
C GLU A 324 -12.34 3.84 3.76
N TRP A 325 -11.57 2.74 3.86
CA TRP A 325 -10.27 2.69 4.53
C TRP A 325 -9.13 2.50 3.55
N ALA A 326 -7.96 3.00 3.92
CA ALA A 326 -6.67 2.57 3.43
C ALA A 326 -5.91 1.86 4.54
N VAL A 327 -5.12 0.88 4.13
CA VAL A 327 -4.20 0.16 5.00
C VAL A 327 -2.81 0.26 4.42
N ASP A 328 -1.88 0.68 5.26
CA ASP A 328 -0.47 0.81 4.94
C ASP A 328 0.36 -0.15 5.79
N THR A 329 1.41 -0.71 5.19
CA THR A 329 2.45 -1.43 5.91
C THR A 329 3.20 -0.45 6.81
N ARG A 330 3.26 -0.73 8.12
CA ARG A 330 3.96 0.12 9.10
C ARG A 330 5.47 -0.12 9.07
N VAL A 331 6.22 0.80 8.48
CA VAL A 331 7.64 0.60 8.18
C VAL A 331 8.50 0.32 9.41
N ALA A 332 8.25 1.00 10.53
CA ALA A 332 9.00 0.79 11.77
C ALA A 332 8.96 -0.67 12.27
N SER A 333 7.89 -1.42 11.96
CA SER A 333 7.75 -2.84 12.32
C SER A 333 8.68 -3.74 11.50
N TYR A 334 9.15 -3.26 10.34
CA TYR A 334 9.97 -3.99 9.38
C TYR A 334 11.41 -3.47 9.29
N ALA A 335 11.83 -2.59 10.19
CA ALA A 335 13.19 -2.04 10.20
C ALA A 335 14.27 -3.14 10.18
N GLY A 336 14.06 -4.26 10.89
CA GLY A 336 15.00 -5.39 10.88
C GLY A 336 15.09 -6.12 9.53
N PHE A 337 13.98 -6.21 8.79
CA PHE A 337 13.98 -6.75 7.42
C PHE A 337 14.73 -5.80 6.49
N VAL A 338 14.47 -4.49 6.59
CA VAL A 338 15.17 -3.46 5.82
C VAL A 338 16.67 -3.50 6.06
N ASP A 339 17.12 -3.54 7.32
CA ASP A 339 18.54 -3.59 7.69
C ASP A 339 19.23 -4.84 7.13
N THR A 340 18.52 -5.97 7.14
CA THR A 340 19.01 -7.24 6.58
C THR A 340 19.19 -7.14 5.07
N ALA A 341 18.22 -6.54 4.36
CA ALA A 341 18.31 -6.35 2.93
C ALA A 341 19.45 -5.41 2.54
N ILE A 342 19.63 -4.30 3.27
CA ILE A 342 20.76 -3.36 3.06
C ILE A 342 22.10 -4.09 3.22
N THR A 343 22.26 -4.81 4.34
CA THR A 343 23.50 -5.56 4.62
C THR A 343 23.77 -6.59 3.53
N THR A 344 22.73 -7.32 3.10
CA THR A 344 22.84 -8.32 2.02
C THR A 344 23.27 -7.69 0.69
N ALA A 345 22.75 -6.51 0.37
CA ALA A 345 23.11 -5.77 -0.85
C ALA A 345 24.59 -5.34 -0.82
N GLU A 346 25.02 -4.77 0.29
CA GLU A 346 26.39 -4.29 0.47
C GLU A 346 27.40 -5.44 0.47
N ASP A 347 27.09 -6.54 1.14
CA ASP A 347 27.92 -7.74 1.16
C ASP A 347 28.03 -8.37 -0.24
N PHE A 348 26.91 -8.44 -0.99
CA PHE A 348 26.93 -8.91 -2.37
C PHE A 348 27.86 -8.03 -3.22
N LYS A 349 27.71 -6.70 -3.11
CA LYS A 349 28.55 -5.74 -3.83
C LYS A 349 30.03 -5.85 -3.45
N GLN A 350 30.37 -6.10 -2.19
CA GLN A 350 31.75 -6.36 -1.77
C GLN A 350 32.29 -7.69 -2.32
N ALA A 351 31.46 -8.73 -2.36
CA ALA A 351 31.85 -10.04 -2.89
C ALA A 351 32.08 -10.03 -4.41
N VAL A 352 31.29 -9.26 -5.17
CA VAL A 352 31.44 -9.15 -6.63
C VAL A 352 32.34 -7.98 -7.07
N GLY A 353 32.52 -6.99 -6.20
CA GLY A 353 33.19 -5.72 -6.49
C GLY A 353 34.42 -5.42 -5.63
N GLY A 354 34.86 -6.36 -4.79
CA GLY A 354 36.25 -6.40 -4.39
C GLY A 354 37.08 -6.50 -5.66
N GLU A 355 37.92 -5.50 -5.96
CA GLU A 355 39.10 -5.76 -6.76
C GLU A 355 39.64 -7.12 -6.32
N MET A 356 39.88 -8.04 -7.25
CA MET A 356 40.88 -9.06 -6.99
C MET A 356 42.11 -8.27 -6.52
N LEU A 357 42.34 -8.21 -5.21
CA LEU A 357 43.62 -7.78 -4.68
C LEU A 357 44.63 -8.57 -5.51
N PRO A 358 45.59 -7.91 -6.19
CA PRO A 358 46.53 -8.64 -7.01
C PRO A 358 47.11 -9.71 -6.10
N VAL A 359 46.90 -10.97 -6.49
CA VAL A 359 47.54 -12.10 -5.83
C VAL A 359 49.03 -11.76 -5.88
N ASP A 360 49.58 -11.40 -4.72
CA ASP A 360 51.01 -11.18 -4.61
C ASP A 360 51.66 -12.51 -5.01
N SER A 361 52.26 -12.48 -6.19
CA SER A 361 52.97 -13.62 -6.76
C SER A 361 54.37 -13.77 -6.16
N THR A 362 54.60 -13.18 -4.98
CA THR A 362 55.80 -13.37 -4.17
C THR A 362 55.49 -13.97 -2.80
N SER A 363 55.14 -15.27 -2.80
CA SER A 363 55.46 -16.17 -1.68
C SER A 363 55.65 -17.60 -2.16
#